data_AF-A0A7R9GKI8-F1
#
_entry.id   AF-A0A7R9GKI8-F1
#
_cell.length_a   1.000
_cell.length_b   1.000
_cell.length_c   1.000
_cell.angle_alpha   90.00
_cell.angle_beta   90.00
_cell.angle_gamma   90.00
#
_symmetry.space_group_name_H-M   'P 1'
#
loop_
_entity.id
_entity.type
_entity.pdbx_description
1 polymer ?
#
loop_
_entity_poly.entity_id
_entity_poly.type
_entity_poly.pdbx_seq_one_letter_code
_entity_poly.pdbx_strand_id
1 'polypeptide(L)'
;MFRMLGMYSVVFFLLVLQIRGDIRQEALQNNSMFGGDMAGGISVPEITNSADGPVMAFVPNTNYKLWTGGVLYYEYDATATRNDQVLSAAIQEIHDKTCLRVYPRNGQASITSYVRITTTEPGCWSYVGMKTTGSQQLNLSVSGCWYVGTVIHELLHAFGFNHEHQRYDRNTYVTIQEANVEAGALS
;
A
#
# COMPACT_ATOMS: atom_id res chain seq x y z
N MET A 1 -24.85 7.18 -23.48
CA MET A 1 -23.71 7.94 -24.00
C MET A 1 -23.23 8.88 -22.89
N PHE A 2 -22.37 8.39 -22.00
CA PHE A 2 -21.84 9.16 -20.86
C PHE A 2 -20.40 9.57 -21.18
N ARG A 3 -20.13 10.88 -21.06
CA ARG A 3 -18.88 11.54 -21.41
C ARG A 3 -17.79 11.24 -20.38
N MET A 4 -16.59 10.98 -20.90
CA MET A 4 -15.31 10.92 -20.18
C MET A 4 -14.99 12.25 -19.49
N LEU A 5 -14.76 12.20 -18.18
CA LEU A 5 -13.92 13.14 -17.42
C LEU A 5 -13.17 12.30 -16.38
N GLY A 6 -11.83 12.32 -16.43
CA GLY A 6 -10.96 11.84 -15.34
C GLY A 6 -10.48 10.38 -15.42
N MET A 7 -9.67 10.04 -16.42
CA MET A 7 -9.13 8.69 -16.66
C MET A 7 -8.09 8.17 -15.64
N TYR A 8 -7.91 8.82 -14.49
CA TYR A 8 -6.82 8.50 -13.55
C TYR A 8 -7.26 8.07 -12.14
N SER A 9 -8.54 8.30 -11.78
CA SER A 9 -9.11 7.77 -10.53
C SER A 9 -9.41 6.26 -10.60
N VAL A 10 -9.23 5.65 -11.77
CA VAL A 10 -9.61 4.26 -12.03
C VAL A 10 -8.46 3.28 -11.77
N VAL A 11 -7.24 3.74 -11.48
CA VAL A 11 -6.08 2.85 -11.33
C VAL A 11 -6.18 2.01 -10.04
N PHE A 12 -6.59 2.59 -8.91
CA PHE A 12 -6.79 1.83 -7.66
C PHE A 12 -8.03 0.94 -7.77
N PHE A 13 -9.12 1.47 -8.34
CA PHE A 13 -10.39 0.75 -8.49
C PHE A 13 -10.33 -0.39 -9.53
N LEU A 14 -9.59 -0.25 -10.64
CA LEU A 14 -9.41 -1.31 -11.65
C LEU A 14 -8.41 -2.38 -11.21
N LEU A 15 -7.35 -2.02 -10.47
CA LEU A 15 -6.41 -3.03 -9.99
C LEU A 15 -7.08 -3.94 -8.95
N VAL A 16 -7.92 -3.38 -8.07
CA VAL A 16 -8.61 -4.15 -7.02
C VAL A 16 -9.84 -4.90 -7.54
N LEU A 17 -10.61 -4.36 -8.50
CA LEU A 17 -11.80 -5.05 -9.05
C LEU A 17 -11.51 -6.13 -10.12
N GLN A 18 -10.33 -6.10 -10.76
CA GLN A 18 -9.93 -7.16 -11.70
C GLN A 18 -9.34 -8.40 -10.99
N ILE A 19 -9.04 -8.30 -9.69
CA ILE A 19 -8.56 -9.41 -8.87
C ILE A 19 -9.77 -10.19 -8.36
N ARG A 20 -10.18 -11.22 -9.12
CA ARG A 20 -11.19 -12.17 -8.65
C ARG A 20 -10.61 -13.02 -7.50
N GLY A 21 -11.15 -12.82 -6.29
CA GLY A 21 -11.07 -13.78 -5.19
C GLY A 21 -9.93 -13.54 -4.19
N ASP A 22 -10.31 -13.54 -2.91
CA ASP A 22 -9.49 -13.71 -1.71
C ASP A 22 -8.52 -12.59 -1.28
N ILE A 23 -9.08 -11.45 -0.87
CA ILE A 23 -8.46 -10.64 0.20
C ILE A 23 -9.14 -11.04 1.51
N ARG A 24 -8.42 -11.67 2.45
CA ARG A 24 -8.94 -11.91 3.81
C ARG A 24 -8.84 -10.62 4.62
N GLN A 25 -9.96 -9.93 4.82
CA GLN A 25 -10.01 -8.63 5.52
C GLN A 25 -9.46 -8.67 6.96
N GLU A 26 -9.58 -9.80 7.66
CA GLU A 26 -9.12 -9.92 9.06
C GLU A 26 -7.61 -9.74 9.23
N ALA A 27 -6.81 -10.02 8.18
CA ALA A 27 -5.35 -9.88 8.26
C ALA A 27 -4.88 -8.42 8.03
N LEU A 28 -5.76 -7.56 7.53
CA LEU A 28 -5.49 -6.14 7.22
C LEU A 28 -5.95 -5.18 8.34
N GLN A 29 -6.43 -5.73 9.46
CA GLN A 29 -6.91 -4.94 10.60
C GLN A 29 -5.94 -5.10 11.77
N ASN A 30 -5.07 -4.11 11.95
CA ASN A 30 -4.16 -3.98 13.07
C ASN A 30 -4.49 -2.70 13.85
N ASN A 31 -4.99 -2.87 15.08
CA ASN A 31 -5.47 -1.77 15.93
C ASN A 31 -4.41 -0.73 16.32
N SER A 32 -3.12 -1.02 16.06
CA SER A 32 -2.01 -0.08 16.31
C SER A 32 -1.51 0.64 15.05
N MET A 33 -2.08 0.34 13.88
CA MET A 33 -1.68 0.91 12.59
C MET A 33 -2.74 1.88 12.06
N PHE A 34 -2.30 2.93 11.36
CA PHE A 34 -3.22 3.88 10.73
C PHE A 34 -4.01 3.17 9.64
N GLY A 35 -5.34 3.38 9.58
CA GLY A 35 -6.22 2.67 8.64
C GLY A 35 -6.28 1.14 8.83
N GLY A 36 -5.60 0.58 9.83
CA GLY A 36 -5.50 -0.85 10.07
C GLY A 36 -4.23 -1.52 9.53
N ASP A 37 -3.53 -0.95 8.56
CA ASP A 37 -2.39 -1.60 7.88
C ASP A 37 -1.27 -0.62 7.43
N MET A 38 -1.37 0.67 7.78
CA MET A 38 -0.35 1.66 7.44
C MET A 38 0.50 2.04 8.65
N ALA A 39 1.78 1.65 8.62
CA ALA A 39 2.77 1.96 9.65
C ALA A 39 3.35 3.38 9.51
N GLY A 40 3.87 3.93 10.61
CA GLY A 40 4.62 5.20 10.60
C GLY A 40 3.82 6.46 10.86
N GLY A 41 2.53 6.34 11.23
CA GLY A 41 1.74 7.43 11.79
C GLY A 41 1.57 8.62 10.86
N ILE A 42 1.00 8.40 9.67
CA ILE A 42 0.56 9.53 8.83
C ILE A 42 -0.55 10.26 9.57
N SER A 43 -0.23 11.41 10.14
CA SER A 43 -1.25 12.28 10.68
C SER A 43 -2.03 12.92 9.52
N VAL A 44 -3.35 12.80 9.56
CA VAL A 44 -4.33 13.41 8.66
C VAL A 44 -4.10 14.90 8.30
N PRO A 45 -3.46 15.77 9.12
CA PRO A 45 -3.27 17.19 8.77
C PRO A 45 -2.43 17.46 7.50
N GLU A 46 -1.64 16.52 7.00
CA GLU A 46 -0.93 16.68 5.72
C GLU A 46 -1.83 16.42 4.49
N ILE A 47 -2.98 15.76 4.67
CA ILE A 47 -3.90 15.37 3.59
C ILE A 47 -4.86 16.51 3.22
N THR A 48 -5.13 17.44 4.13
CA THR A 48 -6.27 18.38 4.02
C THR A 48 -5.94 19.75 3.42
N ASN A 49 -4.66 20.11 3.22
CA ASN A 49 -4.26 21.48 2.85
C ASN A 49 -3.83 21.69 1.40
N SER A 50 -3.95 20.68 0.54
CA SER A 50 -3.62 20.85 -0.87
C SER A 50 -4.90 20.94 -1.70
N ALA A 51 -5.46 22.17 -1.76
CA ALA A 51 -6.50 22.51 -2.74
C ALA A 51 -6.04 22.26 -4.21
N ASP A 52 -4.74 22.04 -4.41
CA ASP A 52 -4.08 21.68 -5.67
C ASP A 52 -3.30 20.35 -5.62
N GLY A 53 -3.51 19.50 -4.59
CA GLY A 53 -2.82 18.22 -4.46
C GLY A 53 -3.45 17.13 -5.32
N PRO A 54 -2.70 16.07 -5.70
CA PRO A 54 -3.23 15.04 -6.58
C PRO A 54 -4.49 14.42 -5.97
N VAL A 55 -5.51 14.25 -6.82
CA VAL A 55 -6.81 13.59 -6.57
C VAL A 55 -6.64 12.07 -6.29
N MET A 56 -5.44 11.67 -5.89
CA MET A 56 -5.01 10.31 -5.63
C MET A 56 -4.80 10.17 -4.13
N ALA A 57 -5.00 8.96 -3.61
CA ALA A 57 -4.61 8.58 -2.26
C ALA A 57 -3.09 8.57 -2.09
N PHE A 58 -2.36 9.62 -2.49
CA PHE A 58 -0.90 9.64 -2.56
C PHE A 58 -0.34 10.68 -1.57
N VAL A 59 0.45 10.25 -0.58
CA VAL A 59 0.99 11.17 0.45
C VAL A 59 2.51 11.11 0.49
N PRO A 60 3.22 12.06 -0.16
CA PRO A 60 4.56 12.41 0.24
C PRO A 60 4.46 13.25 1.51
N ASN A 61 5.10 12.82 2.60
CA ASN A 61 5.26 13.65 3.78
C ASN A 61 6.73 14.02 4.02
N THR A 62 6.99 14.82 5.05
CA THR A 62 8.37 15.25 5.37
C THR A 62 9.35 14.09 5.61
N ASN A 63 8.86 12.92 6.03
CA ASN A 63 9.66 11.75 6.36
C ASN A 63 9.67 10.66 5.27
N TYR A 64 8.64 10.59 4.42
CA TYR A 64 8.45 9.58 3.38
C TYR A 64 8.26 10.22 2.00
N LYS A 65 9.10 9.82 1.04
CA LYS A 65 9.16 10.37 -0.31
C LYS A 65 8.60 9.37 -1.34
N LEU A 66 8.45 9.83 -2.57
CA LEU A 66 8.30 8.94 -3.71
C LEU A 66 9.57 8.13 -3.97
N TRP A 67 9.41 6.90 -4.43
CA TRP A 67 10.49 6.12 -5.03
C TRP A 67 10.95 6.78 -6.32
N THR A 68 12.25 7.09 -6.43
CA THR A 68 12.83 7.73 -7.61
C THR A 68 12.55 6.89 -8.86
N GLY A 69 11.92 7.51 -9.87
CA GLY A 69 11.55 6.83 -11.12
C GLY A 69 10.49 5.74 -10.98
N GLY A 70 9.79 5.66 -9.84
CA GLY A 70 8.81 4.60 -9.57
C GLY A 70 9.44 3.23 -9.37
N VAL A 71 10.72 3.16 -8.97
CA VAL A 71 11.46 1.92 -8.77
C VAL A 71 11.62 1.61 -7.29
N LEU A 72 11.00 0.52 -6.84
CA LEU A 72 11.11 -0.03 -5.49
C LEU A 72 12.02 -1.24 -5.50
N TYR A 73 12.98 -1.28 -4.58
CA TYR A 73 13.83 -2.45 -4.36
C TYR A 73 13.40 -3.21 -3.13
N TYR A 74 13.45 -4.55 -3.16
CA TYR A 74 13.11 -5.38 -2.01
C TYR A 74 14.16 -6.44 -1.66
N GLU A 75 14.19 -6.84 -0.40
CA GLU A 75 14.86 -8.06 0.08
C GLU A 75 13.97 -8.78 1.09
N TYR A 76 14.08 -10.10 1.16
CA TYR A 76 13.52 -10.84 2.28
C TYR A 76 14.39 -10.66 3.52
N ASP A 77 13.76 -10.49 4.67
CA ASP A 77 14.43 -10.72 5.96
C ASP A 77 14.97 -12.16 6.00
N ALA A 78 16.10 -12.37 6.69
CA ALA A 78 16.73 -13.68 6.78
C ALA A 78 15.83 -14.75 7.44
N THR A 79 14.88 -14.32 8.27
CA THR A 79 13.91 -15.18 8.99
C THR A 79 12.57 -15.29 8.27
N ALA A 80 12.37 -14.57 7.16
CA ALA A 80 11.12 -14.57 6.43
C ALA A 80 10.86 -15.91 5.74
N THR A 81 9.62 -16.41 5.86
CA THR A 81 9.14 -17.51 5.05
C THR A 81 8.80 -16.99 3.65
N ARG A 82 9.51 -17.48 2.64
CA ARG A 82 9.35 -16.97 1.27
C ARG A 82 8.16 -17.61 0.58
N ASN A 83 7.48 -16.82 -0.24
CA ASN A 83 6.50 -17.29 -1.21
C ASN A 83 6.70 -16.53 -2.53
N ASP A 84 7.77 -16.91 -3.22
CA ASP A 84 8.22 -16.22 -4.44
C ASP A 84 7.19 -16.33 -5.58
N GLN A 85 6.36 -17.38 -5.59
CA GLN A 85 5.30 -17.55 -6.60
C GLN A 85 4.26 -16.44 -6.52
N VAL A 86 3.70 -16.19 -5.33
CA VAL A 86 2.69 -15.14 -5.13
C VAL A 86 3.31 -13.75 -5.28
N LEU A 87 4.51 -13.54 -4.73
CA LEU A 87 5.21 -12.27 -4.87
C LEU A 87 5.49 -11.92 -6.34
N SER A 88 6.00 -12.89 -7.12
CA SER A 88 6.29 -12.67 -8.54
C SER A 88 5.01 -12.38 -9.35
N ALA A 89 3.91 -13.08 -9.05
CA ALA A 89 2.62 -12.80 -9.70
C ALA A 89 2.12 -11.38 -9.38
N ALA A 90 2.19 -10.96 -8.12
CA ALA A 90 1.83 -9.59 -7.71
C ALA A 90 2.71 -8.53 -8.40
N ILE A 91 4.01 -8.75 -8.46
CA ILE A 91 4.96 -7.86 -9.15
C ILE A 91 4.64 -7.77 -10.65
N GLN A 92 4.36 -8.90 -11.29
CA GLN A 92 4.01 -8.94 -12.72
C GLN A 92 2.74 -8.14 -13.02
N GLU A 93 1.70 -8.31 -12.20
CA GLU A 93 0.44 -7.55 -12.32
C GLU A 93 0.66 -6.03 -12.23
N ILE A 94 1.54 -5.58 -11.34
CA ILE A 94 1.92 -4.17 -11.24
C ILE A 94 2.67 -3.72 -12.49
N HIS A 95 3.61 -4.53 -12.99
CA HIS A 95 4.43 -4.19 -14.16
C HIS A 95 3.61 -4.09 -15.44
N ASP A 96 2.63 -4.98 -15.62
CA ASP A 96 1.78 -5.05 -16.82
C ASP A 96 0.80 -3.88 -16.91
N LYS A 97 0.36 -3.35 -15.77
CA LYS A 97 -0.69 -2.33 -15.71
C LYS A 97 -0.20 -0.93 -15.42
N THR A 98 1.06 -0.77 -15.00
CA THR A 98 1.59 0.51 -14.53
C THR A 98 3.03 0.76 -14.98
N CYS A 99 3.52 1.98 -14.72
CA CYS A 99 4.94 2.31 -14.86
C CYS A 99 5.78 1.97 -13.62
N LEU A 100 5.17 1.49 -12.53
CA LEU A 100 5.89 1.12 -11.32
C LEU A 100 6.73 -0.13 -11.54
N ARG A 101 7.92 -0.17 -10.94
CA ARG A 101 8.85 -1.28 -11.06
C ARG A 101 9.30 -1.74 -9.69
N VAL A 102 9.35 -3.05 -9.52
CA VAL A 102 9.74 -3.72 -8.28
C VAL A 102 10.83 -4.72 -8.63
N TYR A 103 12.00 -4.60 -8.00
CA TYR A 103 13.15 -5.46 -8.28
C TYR A 103 13.80 -5.95 -6.98
N PRO A 104 14.38 -7.16 -6.98
CA PRO A 104 15.19 -7.59 -5.86
C PRO A 104 16.44 -6.70 -5.76
N ARG A 105 16.80 -6.29 -4.54
CA ARG A 105 18.00 -5.48 -4.28
C ARG A 105 19.30 -6.27 -4.43
N ASN A 106 19.24 -7.59 -4.24
CA ASN A 106 20.37 -8.52 -4.40
C ASN A 106 21.63 -8.13 -3.61
N GLY A 107 21.48 -7.54 -2.42
CA GLY A 107 22.61 -7.12 -1.58
C GLY A 107 23.38 -5.90 -2.10
N GLN A 108 22.91 -5.23 -3.15
CA GLN A 108 23.63 -4.11 -3.75
C GLN A 108 23.70 -2.91 -2.79
N ALA A 109 24.89 -2.64 -2.23
CA ALA A 109 25.10 -1.61 -1.22
C ALA A 109 24.83 -0.18 -1.69
N SER A 110 24.90 0.08 -3.01
CA SER A 110 24.61 1.41 -3.58
C SER A 110 23.11 1.77 -3.54
N ILE A 111 22.24 0.77 -3.42
CA ILE A 111 20.84 0.97 -3.12
C ILE A 111 20.80 1.17 -1.60
N THR A 112 20.30 2.29 -1.10
CA THR A 112 20.30 2.59 0.35
C THR A 112 18.91 2.57 0.95
N SER A 113 17.88 2.81 0.14
CA SER A 113 16.46 2.68 0.48
C SER A 113 15.86 1.48 -0.22
N TYR A 114 15.16 0.63 0.54
CA TYR A 114 14.54 -0.60 0.05
C TYR A 114 13.50 -1.11 1.03
N VAL A 115 12.59 -1.94 0.55
CA VAL A 115 11.64 -2.69 1.36
C VAL A 115 12.29 -3.97 1.87
N ARG A 116 12.15 -4.24 3.17
CA ARG A 116 12.51 -5.50 3.80
C ARG A 116 11.24 -6.27 4.09
N ILE A 117 11.02 -7.38 3.37
CA ILE A 117 9.84 -8.22 3.51
C ILE A 117 10.02 -9.13 4.73
N THR A 118 9.12 -9.02 5.70
CA THR A 118 9.06 -9.86 6.91
C THR A 118 7.80 -10.70 6.92
N THR A 119 7.79 -11.79 7.69
CA THR A 119 6.62 -12.68 7.80
C THR A 119 6.36 -13.22 9.21
N THR A 120 7.14 -12.76 10.19
CA THR A 120 7.13 -13.29 11.56
C THR A 120 6.14 -12.55 12.46
N GLU A 121 5.75 -11.34 12.07
CA GLU A 121 4.77 -10.54 12.79
C GLU A 121 3.35 -10.81 12.26
N PRO A 122 2.33 -10.63 13.11
CA PRO A 122 0.94 -10.79 12.69
C PRO A 122 0.50 -9.68 11.72
N GLY A 123 -0.50 -10.01 10.90
CA GLY A 123 -1.15 -9.11 9.96
C GLY A 123 -0.34 -8.82 8.69
N CYS A 124 -0.96 -8.08 7.78
CA CYS A 124 -0.37 -7.55 6.57
C CYS A 124 -0.34 -6.03 6.72
N TRP A 125 0.82 -5.42 6.53
CA TRP A 125 0.97 -3.98 6.68
C TRP A 125 2.27 -3.49 6.05
N SER A 126 2.31 -2.20 5.76
CA SER A 126 3.45 -1.54 5.14
C SER A 126 3.55 -0.08 5.59
N TYR A 127 4.71 0.53 5.39
CA TYR A 127 4.81 1.98 5.43
C TYR A 127 4.24 2.58 4.15
N VAL A 128 3.74 3.81 4.23
CA VAL A 128 3.28 4.54 3.05
C VAL A 128 4.41 5.38 2.47
N GLY A 129 4.87 5.02 1.28
CA GLY A 129 5.94 5.70 0.56
C GLY A 129 7.34 5.24 0.98
N MET A 130 8.37 5.91 0.45
CA MET A 130 9.78 5.55 0.62
C MET A 130 10.42 6.26 1.81
N LYS A 131 10.96 5.49 2.76
CA LYS A 131 11.91 6.00 3.76
C LYS A 131 13.21 6.41 3.08
N THR A 132 13.67 7.64 3.34
CA THR A 132 14.80 8.26 2.62
C THR A 132 16.14 7.56 2.78
N THR A 133 16.33 6.76 3.84
CA THR A 133 17.53 5.94 4.05
C THR A 133 17.21 4.67 4.85
N GLY A 134 17.89 3.58 4.51
CA GLY A 134 17.80 2.29 5.20
C GLY A 134 16.63 1.44 4.69
N SER A 135 16.43 0.28 5.32
CA SER A 135 15.26 -0.53 5.06
C SER A 135 14.01 0.04 5.74
N GLN A 136 12.87 -0.19 5.11
CA GLN A 136 11.54 -0.10 5.73
C GLN A 136 10.88 -1.48 5.67
N GLN A 137 10.12 -1.84 6.71
CA GLN A 137 9.48 -3.13 6.78
C GLN A 137 8.20 -3.15 5.93
N LEU A 138 7.93 -4.29 5.28
CA LEU A 138 6.63 -4.65 4.74
C LEU A 138 6.35 -6.06 5.25
N ASN A 139 5.32 -6.20 6.08
CA ASN A 139 5.01 -7.47 6.71
C ASN A 139 3.92 -8.21 5.93
N LEU A 140 4.21 -9.48 5.60
CA LEU A 140 3.28 -10.41 5.00
C LEU A 140 3.26 -11.67 5.86
N SER A 141 2.47 -11.64 6.94
CA SER A 141 2.28 -12.81 7.81
C SER A 141 2.05 -14.08 7.00
N VAL A 142 2.68 -15.18 7.44
CA VAL A 142 2.49 -16.51 6.83
C VAL A 142 1.02 -16.93 6.77
N SER A 143 0.21 -16.45 7.71
CA SER A 143 -1.23 -16.63 7.73
C SER A 143 -1.92 -15.37 7.21
N GLY A 144 -2.66 -15.49 6.11
CA GLY A 144 -3.61 -14.47 5.66
C GLY A 144 -3.09 -13.42 4.67
N CYS A 145 -1.77 -13.31 4.44
CA CYS A 145 -1.22 -12.26 3.57
C CYS A 145 -0.78 -12.71 2.17
N TRP A 146 -0.57 -14.02 1.96
CA TRP A 146 -0.03 -14.55 0.71
C TRP A 146 -1.10 -14.77 -0.37
N TYR A 147 -1.85 -13.71 -0.66
CA TYR A 147 -2.75 -13.61 -1.80
C TYR A 147 -2.24 -12.51 -2.74
N VAL A 148 -2.36 -12.70 -4.05
CA VAL A 148 -1.82 -11.74 -5.04
C VAL A 148 -2.35 -10.34 -4.78
N GLY A 149 -3.66 -10.19 -4.52
CA GLY A 149 -4.27 -8.90 -4.20
C GLY A 149 -3.74 -8.26 -2.92
N THR A 150 -3.55 -9.04 -1.86
CA THR A 150 -2.98 -8.54 -0.59
C THR A 150 -1.53 -8.10 -0.75
N VAL A 151 -0.70 -8.87 -1.48
CA VAL A 151 0.69 -8.47 -1.74
C VAL A 151 0.75 -7.20 -2.58
N ILE A 152 -0.11 -7.07 -3.60
CA ILE A 152 -0.23 -5.84 -4.39
C ILE A 152 -0.62 -4.66 -3.50
N HIS A 153 -1.61 -4.83 -2.62
CA HIS A 153 -2.08 -3.81 -1.69
C HIS A 153 -0.94 -3.27 -0.81
N GLU A 154 -0.17 -4.15 -0.17
CA GLU A 154 0.96 -3.73 0.67
C GLU A 154 2.12 -3.10 -0.12
N LEU A 155 2.35 -3.56 -1.36
CA LEU A 155 3.31 -2.94 -2.26
C LEU A 155 2.86 -1.53 -2.68
N LEU A 156 1.55 -1.33 -2.91
CA LEU A 156 0.99 -0.01 -3.22
C LEU A 156 1.11 0.94 -2.02
N HIS A 157 0.88 0.46 -0.80
CA HIS A 157 1.25 1.23 0.39
C HIS A 157 2.72 1.63 0.34
N ALA A 158 3.66 0.70 0.13
CA ALA A 158 5.08 1.05 0.02
C ALA A 158 5.39 2.06 -1.10
N PHE A 159 4.61 2.06 -2.20
CA PHE A 159 4.72 3.08 -3.26
C PHE A 159 4.16 4.45 -2.87
N GLY A 160 3.34 4.53 -1.83
CA GLY A 160 2.80 5.75 -1.24
C GLY A 160 1.30 5.93 -1.37
N PHE A 161 0.56 4.85 -1.65
CA PHE A 161 -0.89 4.88 -1.69
C PHE A 161 -1.50 4.69 -0.29
N ASN A 162 -2.49 5.51 0.07
CA ASN A 162 -3.40 5.32 1.20
C ASN A 162 -4.64 4.54 0.72
N HIS A 163 -5.54 4.23 1.66
CA HIS A 163 -6.82 3.65 1.29
C HIS A 163 -7.70 4.63 0.53
N GLU A 164 -8.33 4.15 -0.53
CA GLU A 164 -9.21 4.95 -1.38
C GLU A 164 -10.40 5.54 -0.60
N HIS A 165 -10.93 4.80 0.37
CA HIS A 165 -12.02 5.25 1.22
C HIS A 165 -11.60 6.34 2.23
N GLN A 166 -10.32 6.71 2.30
CA GLN A 166 -9.82 7.82 3.12
C GLN A 166 -9.60 9.11 2.31
N ARG A 167 -9.88 9.10 1.00
CA ARG A 167 -9.82 10.31 0.16
C ARG A 167 -10.65 11.46 0.73
N TYR A 168 -10.17 12.68 0.53
CA TYR A 168 -10.84 13.89 1.00
C TYR A 168 -12.25 14.06 0.43
N ASP A 169 -12.48 13.59 -0.81
CA ASP A 169 -13.75 13.67 -1.52
C ASP A 169 -14.63 12.42 -1.34
N ARG A 170 -14.25 11.46 -0.49
CA ARG A 170 -14.99 10.18 -0.31
C ARG A 170 -16.48 10.37 -0.07
N ASN A 171 -16.86 11.44 0.65
CA ASN A 171 -18.23 11.68 1.08
C ASN A 171 -19.16 12.01 -0.11
N THR A 172 -18.61 12.23 -1.31
CA THR A 172 -19.37 12.34 -2.56
C THR A 172 -19.69 10.98 -3.21
N TYR A 173 -19.01 9.90 -2.81
CA TYR A 173 -19.15 8.56 -3.40
C TYR A 173 -19.68 7.52 -2.41
N VAL A 174 -19.32 7.61 -1.13
CA VAL A 174 -19.66 6.63 -0.10
C VAL A 174 -20.12 7.30 1.19
N THR A 175 -20.97 6.60 1.94
CA THR A 175 -21.39 7.00 3.30
C THR A 175 -20.91 5.95 4.29
N ILE A 176 -20.13 6.37 5.27
CA ILE A 176 -19.69 5.49 6.37
C ILE A 176 -20.84 5.39 7.37
N GLN A 177 -21.35 4.17 7.55
CA GLN A 177 -22.35 3.87 8.58
C GLN A 177 -21.63 3.70 9.91
N GLU A 178 -21.28 4.81 10.57
CA GLU A 178 -20.47 4.82 11.80
C GLU A 178 -21.02 3.94 12.92
N ALA A 179 -22.35 3.77 12.99
CA ALA A 179 -23.01 2.86 13.94
C ALA A 179 -22.62 1.38 13.76
N ASN A 180 -22.12 1.01 12.58
CA ASN A 180 -21.66 -0.34 12.25
C ASN A 180 -20.13 -0.48 12.32
N VAL A 181 -19.42 0.58 12.73
CA VAL A 181 -17.96 0.54 12.87
C VAL A 181 -17.61 0.09 14.28
N GLU A 182 -16.63 -0.81 14.39
CA GLU A 182 -16.15 -1.29 15.69
C GLU A 182 -15.65 -0.14 16.56
N ALA A 183 -15.95 -0.21 17.85
CA ALA A 183 -15.56 0.83 18.79
C ALA A 183 -14.03 0.99 18.83
N GLY A 184 -13.54 2.20 18.58
CA GLY A 184 -12.11 2.52 18.52
C GLY A 184 -11.48 2.42 17.13
N ALA A 185 -12.21 1.99 16.09
CA ALA A 185 -11.74 1.98 14.71
C ALA A 185 -12.02 3.28 13.93
N LEU A 186 -12.79 4.20 14.52
CA LEU A 186 -12.95 5.58 14.03
C LEU A 186 -11.84 6.44 14.64
N SER A 187 -10.79 6.72 13.87
CA SER A 187 -9.69 7.62 14.25
C SER A 187 -9.43 8.67 13.17
#